data_AF-A0A5P2G159-F1
#
_entry.id   AF-A0A5P2G159-F1
#
_cell.length_a   1.000
_cell.length_b   1.000
_cell.length_c   1.000
_cell.angle_alpha   90.00
_cell.angle_beta   90.00
_cell.angle_gamma   90.00
#
_symmetry.space_group_name_H-M   'P 1'
#
loop_
_entity.id
_entity.type
_entity.pdbx_description
1 polymer ?
#
loop_
_entity_poly.entity_id
_entity_poly.type
_entity_poly.pdbx_seq_one_letter_code
_entity_poly.pdbx_strand_id
1 'polypeptide(L)'
;MKKDIKILLVTLFIFQSFACMHMKKLRQYRDIYTSEFKLEYLERFLTLTYNNSPEIKSILLEDKSGYTEPILSPQDLFFIQSIAQKDADFIKKDSIASMGTRAEGAEGKQILFFLMKKIEDRKLEKIARKRFKITKKDPHYNSLLL
;
A
#
# COMPACT_ATOMS: atom_id res chain seq x y z
N MET A 1 -12.66 13.37 -50.33
CA MET A 1 -12.53 14.44 -49.31
C MET A 1 -13.52 14.34 -48.16
N LYS A 2 -14.85 14.53 -48.34
CA LYS A 2 -15.80 14.50 -47.19
C LYS A 2 -15.92 13.13 -46.49
N LYS A 3 -15.78 12.01 -47.22
CA LYS A 3 -15.76 10.66 -46.64
C LYS A 3 -14.48 10.40 -45.84
N ASP A 4 -13.33 10.81 -46.36
CA ASP A 4 -12.02 10.62 -45.72
C ASP A 4 -11.94 11.41 -44.40
N ILE A 5 -12.48 12.63 -44.36
CA ILE A 5 -12.59 13.44 -43.15
C ILE A 5 -13.51 12.78 -42.10
N LYS A 6 -14.61 12.16 -42.52
CA LYS A 6 -15.50 11.42 -41.61
C LYS A 6 -14.82 10.19 -41.02
N ILE A 7 -14.06 9.44 -41.82
CA ILE A 7 -13.29 8.27 -41.35
C ILE A 7 -12.22 8.73 -40.35
N LEU A 8 -11.50 9.82 -40.63
CA LEU A 8 -10.50 10.41 -39.74
C LEU A 8 -11.09 10.87 -38.40
N LEU A 9 -12.29 11.46 -38.41
CA LEU A 9 -12.98 11.87 -37.19
C LEU A 9 -13.45 10.68 -36.35
N VAL A 10 -13.95 9.62 -36.99
CA VAL A 10 -14.39 8.41 -36.30
C VAL A 10 -13.20 7.68 -35.66
N THR A 11 -12.07 7.56 -36.37
CA THR A 11 -10.87 6.94 -35.79
C THR A 11 -10.33 7.76 -34.62
N LEU A 12 -10.28 9.10 -34.74
CA LEU A 12 -9.86 9.98 -33.65
C LEU A 12 -10.75 9.82 -32.40
N PHE A 13 -12.06 9.67 -32.59
CA PHE A 13 -13.02 9.48 -31.50
C PHE A 13 -12.84 8.12 -30.80
N ILE A 14 -12.60 7.06 -31.58
CA ILE A 14 -12.29 5.72 -31.04
C ILE A 14 -10.99 5.75 -30.23
N PHE A 15 -9.93 6.40 -30.72
CA PHE A 15 -8.67 6.55 -29.98
C PHE A 15 -8.83 7.32 -28.66
N GLN A 16 -9.65 8.39 -28.63
CA GLN A 16 -9.93 9.12 -27.39
C GLN A 16 -10.68 8.26 -26.35
N SER A 17 -11.64 7.45 -26.80
CA SER A 17 -12.40 6.57 -25.91
C SER A 17 -11.51 5.49 -25.25
N PHE A 18 -10.60 4.88 -26.04
CA PHE A 18 -9.64 3.88 -25.55
C PHE A 18 -8.65 4.47 -24.53
N ALA A 19 -8.10 5.66 -24.81
CA ALA A 19 -7.18 6.33 -23.90
C ALA A 19 -7.82 6.67 -22.55
N CYS A 20 -9.09 7.12 -22.56
CA CYS A 20 -9.83 7.43 -21.34
C CYS A 20 -10.06 6.18 -20.48
N MET A 21 -10.48 5.07 -21.11
CA MET A 21 -10.73 3.80 -20.43
C MET A 21 -9.45 3.25 -19.79
N HIS A 22 -8.33 3.28 -20.52
CA HIS A 22 -7.03 2.86 -20.00
C HIS A 22 -6.57 3.67 -18.78
N MET A 23 -6.73 4.99 -18.83
CA MET A 23 -6.38 5.87 -17.71
C MET A 23 -7.24 5.63 -16.45
N LYS A 24 -8.51 5.26 -16.62
CA LYS A 24 -9.39 4.85 -15.51
C LYS A 24 -8.93 3.52 -14.90
N LYS A 25 -8.65 2.50 -15.73
CA LYS A 25 -8.14 1.19 -15.27
C LYS A 25 -6.82 1.34 -14.50
N LEU A 26 -5.88 2.12 -15.03
CA LEU A 26 -4.60 2.39 -14.37
C LEU A 26 -4.77 3.10 -13.01
N ARG A 27 -5.73 4.03 -12.91
CA ARG A 27 -6.05 4.72 -11.66
C ARG A 27 -6.60 3.73 -10.63
N GLN A 28 -7.58 2.93 -11.02
CA GLN A 28 -8.18 1.93 -10.15
C GLN A 28 -7.12 0.94 -9.65
N TYR A 29 -6.29 0.42 -10.55
CA TYR A 29 -5.23 -0.53 -10.19
C TYR A 29 -4.19 0.07 -9.23
N ARG A 30 -3.81 1.33 -9.44
CA ARG A 30 -2.94 2.07 -8.50
C ARG A 30 -3.59 2.18 -7.12
N ASP A 31 -4.88 2.49 -7.07
CA ASP A 31 -5.59 2.73 -5.81
C ASP A 31 -5.75 1.40 -5.04
N ILE A 32 -6.01 0.29 -5.74
CA ILE A 32 -5.99 -1.07 -5.19
C ILE A 32 -4.59 -1.41 -4.66
N TYR A 33 -3.55 -1.28 -5.49
CA TYR A 33 -2.15 -1.52 -5.09
C TYR A 33 -1.77 -0.72 -3.85
N THR A 34 -2.18 0.54 -3.78
CA THR A 34 -1.88 1.42 -2.65
C THR A 34 -2.58 0.97 -1.38
N SER A 35 -3.79 0.43 -1.50
CA SER A 35 -4.57 -0.08 -0.36
C SER A 35 -3.95 -1.37 0.17
N GLU A 36 -3.65 -2.32 -0.72
CA GLU A 36 -2.94 -3.56 -0.39
C GLU A 36 -1.58 -3.30 0.28
N PHE A 37 -0.79 -2.37 -0.27
CA PHE A 37 0.48 -1.99 0.32
C PHE A 37 0.33 -1.50 1.77
N LYS A 38 -0.72 -0.71 2.05
CA LYS A 38 -0.98 -0.18 3.39
C LYS A 38 -1.47 -1.29 4.35
N LEU A 39 -2.32 -2.19 3.87
CA LEU A 39 -2.83 -3.31 4.64
C LEU A 39 -1.69 -4.26 5.05
N GLU A 40 -0.90 -4.72 4.08
CA GLU A 40 0.26 -5.58 4.30
C GLU A 40 1.29 -4.93 5.26
N TYR A 41 1.50 -3.62 5.15
CA TYR A 41 2.34 -2.88 6.09
C TYR A 41 1.78 -2.95 7.52
N LEU A 42 0.47 -2.71 7.69
CA LEU A 42 -0.21 -2.71 8.98
C LEU A 42 -0.12 -4.09 9.64
N GLU A 43 -0.41 -5.15 8.90
CA GLU A 43 -0.35 -6.53 9.40
C GLU A 43 1.04 -6.91 9.90
N ARG A 44 2.07 -6.65 9.07
CA ARG A 44 3.47 -6.91 9.43
C ARG A 44 3.89 -6.10 10.63
N PHE A 45 3.54 -4.81 10.66
CA PHE A 45 3.89 -3.92 11.76
C PHE A 45 3.24 -4.36 13.08
N LEU A 46 1.94 -4.68 13.09
CA LEU A 46 1.24 -5.17 14.28
C LEU A 46 1.86 -6.49 14.78
N THR A 47 2.10 -7.43 13.87
CA THR A 47 2.75 -8.70 14.20
C THR A 47 4.12 -8.49 14.86
N LEU A 48 4.94 -7.58 14.33
CA LEU A 48 6.29 -7.30 14.85
C LEU A 48 6.29 -6.55 16.19
N THR A 49 5.35 -5.63 16.38
CA THR A 49 5.29 -4.76 17.56
C THR A 49 4.70 -5.46 18.79
N TYR A 50 3.71 -6.34 18.56
CA TYR A 50 3.11 -7.25 19.54
C TYR A 50 3.85 -8.60 19.66
N ASN A 51 5.10 -8.67 19.20
CA ASN A 51 5.98 -9.84 19.39
C ASN A 51 5.36 -11.17 18.92
N ASN A 52 4.67 -11.18 17.78
CA ASN A 52 4.01 -12.36 17.23
C ASN A 52 2.91 -12.96 18.14
N SER A 53 2.26 -12.15 18.98
CA SER A 53 1.15 -12.57 19.84
C SER A 53 0.10 -13.38 19.06
N PRO A 54 -0.37 -14.50 19.61
CA PRO A 54 -1.37 -15.34 18.96
C PRO A 54 -2.72 -14.62 18.81
N GLU A 55 -3.06 -13.72 19.73
CA GLU A 55 -4.30 -12.92 19.69
C GLU A 55 -4.30 -11.98 18.48
N ILE A 56 -3.19 -11.26 18.26
CA ILE A 56 -3.06 -10.39 17.08
C ILE A 56 -3.11 -11.23 15.80
N LYS A 57 -2.44 -12.39 15.77
CA LYS A 57 -2.50 -13.28 14.61
C LYS A 57 -3.91 -13.78 14.32
N SER A 58 -4.69 -14.12 15.35
CA SER A 58 -6.10 -14.53 15.18
C SER A 58 -6.93 -13.40 14.57
N ILE A 59 -6.80 -12.18 15.09
CA ILE A 59 -7.52 -11.01 14.53
C ILE A 59 -7.14 -10.78 13.07
N LEU A 60 -5.85 -10.85 12.73
CA LEU A 60 -5.38 -10.66 11.37
C LEU A 60 -5.80 -11.80 10.42
N LEU A 61 -5.87 -13.04 10.91
CA LEU A 61 -6.33 -14.19 10.12
C LEU A 61 -7.85 -14.15 9.85
N GLU A 62 -8.62 -13.58 10.78
CA GLU A 62 -10.06 -13.38 10.62
C GLU A 62 -10.40 -12.18 9.73
N ASP A 63 -9.48 -11.23 9.60
CA ASP A 63 -9.64 -10.09 8.71
C ASP A 63 -9.62 -10.53 7.23
N LYS A 64 -10.59 -10.02 6.48
CA LYS A 64 -10.76 -10.30 5.04
C LYS A 64 -10.71 -9.02 4.21
N SER A 65 -9.96 -8.02 4.69
CA SER A 65 -9.91 -6.69 4.06
C SER A 65 -9.03 -6.63 2.81
N GLY A 66 -8.37 -7.73 2.44
CA GLY A 66 -7.52 -7.85 1.25
C GLY A 66 -8.26 -8.26 -0.03
N TYR A 67 -7.57 -8.14 -1.17
CA TYR A 67 -8.09 -8.62 -2.47
C TYR A 67 -7.74 -10.10 -2.70
N THR A 68 -8.62 -10.82 -3.41
CA THR A 68 -8.43 -12.24 -3.74
C THR A 68 -7.22 -12.49 -4.65
N GLU A 69 -6.86 -11.53 -5.50
CA GLU A 69 -5.74 -11.65 -6.41
C GLU A 69 -4.49 -10.95 -5.85
N PRO A 70 -3.32 -11.62 -5.83
CA PRO A 70 -2.10 -11.02 -5.33
C PRO A 70 -1.61 -9.92 -6.28
N ILE A 71 -1.73 -8.67 -5.83
CA ILE A 71 -1.30 -7.47 -6.57
C ILE A 71 0.08 -6.98 -6.12
N LEU A 72 0.60 -7.47 -5.00
CA LEU A 72 1.94 -7.15 -4.53
C LEU A 72 2.93 -8.22 -5.00
N SER A 73 4.06 -7.79 -5.57
CA SER A 73 5.13 -8.73 -5.96
C SER A 73 5.90 -9.19 -4.73
N PRO A 74 6.66 -10.30 -4.81
CA PRO A 74 7.54 -10.72 -3.72
C PRO A 74 8.50 -9.61 -3.28
N GLN A 75 9.04 -8.84 -4.24
CA GLN A 75 9.93 -7.72 -3.95
C GLN A 75 9.20 -6.58 -3.20
N ASP A 76 7.91 -6.39 -3.46
CA ASP A 76 7.09 -5.43 -2.73
C ASP A 76 6.86 -5.90 -1.29
N LEU A 77 6.57 -7.18 -1.08
CA LEU A 77 6.44 -7.77 0.25
C LEU A 77 7.72 -7.63 1.08
N PHE A 78 8.89 -7.91 0.49
CA PHE A 78 10.18 -7.69 1.16
C PHE A 78 10.42 -6.22 1.51
N PHE A 79 10.06 -5.32 0.61
CA PHE A 79 10.20 -3.89 0.84
C PHE A 79 9.29 -3.41 1.97
N ILE A 80 8.03 -3.85 1.98
CA ILE A 80 7.06 -3.54 3.03
C ILE A 80 7.55 -4.07 4.39
N GLN A 81 8.02 -5.32 4.44
CA GLN A 81 8.62 -5.92 5.63
C GLN A 81 9.77 -5.07 6.18
N SER A 82 10.66 -4.58 5.30
CA SER A 82 11.79 -3.74 5.72
C SER A 82 11.34 -2.43 6.38
N ILE A 83 10.30 -1.78 5.83
CA ILE A 83 9.77 -0.54 6.41
C ILE A 83 9.08 -0.83 7.74
N ALA A 84 8.23 -1.86 7.80
CA ALA A 84 7.54 -2.27 9.02
C ALA A 84 8.52 -2.61 10.15
N GLN A 85 9.61 -3.33 9.83
CA GLN A 85 10.67 -3.65 10.79
C GLN A 85 11.34 -2.40 11.36
N LYS A 86 11.73 -1.44 10.50
CA LYS A 86 12.36 -0.20 10.94
C LYS A 86 11.45 0.60 11.88
N ASP A 87 10.16 0.69 11.56
CA ASP A 87 9.20 1.39 12.39
C ASP A 87 8.93 0.65 13.72
N ALA A 88 8.85 -0.69 13.69
CA ALA A 88 8.70 -1.51 14.89
C ALA A 88 9.92 -1.37 15.84
N ASP A 89 11.13 -1.36 15.28
CA ASP A 89 12.36 -1.17 16.04
C ASP A 89 12.45 0.24 16.63
N PHE A 90 11.98 1.25 15.89
CA PHE A 90 11.88 2.62 16.39
C PHE A 90 10.98 2.70 17.64
N ILE A 91 9.79 2.08 17.62
CA ILE A 91 8.89 2.08 18.78
C ILE A 91 9.46 1.33 19.97
N LYS A 92 10.12 0.18 19.72
CA LYS A 92 10.81 -0.56 20.78
C LYS A 92 11.86 0.31 21.47
N LYS A 93 12.65 1.05 20.68
CA LYS A 93 13.67 1.97 21.20
C LYS A 93 13.07 3.18 21.93
N ASP A 94 12.05 3.84 21.37
CA ASP A 94 11.37 4.98 22.01
C ASP A 94 10.74 4.55 23.34
N SER A 95 10.14 3.36 23.38
CA SER A 95 9.54 2.81 24.60
C SER A 95 10.59 2.58 25.70
N ILE A 96 11.79 2.11 25.36
CA ILE A 96 12.88 1.92 26.33
C ILE A 96 13.42 3.27 26.80
N ALA A 97 13.64 4.20 25.87
CA ALA A 97 14.18 5.52 26.17
C ALA A 97 13.23 6.40 27.00
N SER A 98 11.92 6.15 26.93
CA SER A 98 10.91 6.92 27.64
C SER A 98 10.52 6.35 29.02
N MET A 99 11.05 5.19 29.41
CA MET A 99 10.81 4.60 30.74
C MET A 99 11.25 5.56 31.85
N GLY A 100 10.35 5.87 32.80
CA GLY A 100 10.62 6.77 33.93
C GLY A 100 10.66 8.27 33.60
N THR A 101 10.37 8.67 32.34
CA THR A 101 10.35 10.09 31.92
C THR A 101 8.95 10.60 31.56
N ARG A 102 7.97 9.70 31.43
CA ARG A 102 6.58 10.02 31.10
C ARG A 102 5.70 9.74 32.31
N ALA A 103 4.56 10.44 32.40
CA ALA A 103 3.58 10.19 33.46
C ALA A 103 3.18 8.71 33.51
N GLU A 104 2.94 8.16 34.70
CA GLU A 104 2.81 6.71 34.99
C GLU A 104 1.81 5.94 34.10
N GLY A 105 0.85 6.61 33.46
CA GLY A 105 -0.10 6.00 32.51
C GLY A 105 0.29 6.05 31.02
N ALA A 106 1.39 6.74 30.68
CA ALA A 106 1.89 6.91 29.32
C ALA A 106 3.16 6.07 29.04
N GLU A 107 3.55 5.22 29.99
CA GLU A 107 4.68 4.32 29.87
C GLU A 107 4.35 3.12 28.99
N GLY A 108 5.29 2.72 28.13
CA GLY A 108 5.15 1.56 27.24
C GLY A 108 5.03 1.92 25.75
N LYS A 109 4.89 0.87 24.92
CA LYS A 109 4.87 0.99 23.46
C LYS A 109 3.54 1.61 23.00
N GLN A 110 3.58 2.82 22.46
CA GLN A 110 2.41 3.51 21.90
C GLN A 110 2.12 3.07 20.45
N ILE A 111 1.89 1.76 20.26
CA ILE A 111 1.80 1.12 18.92
C ILE A 111 0.66 1.71 18.10
N LEU A 112 -0.56 1.72 18.64
CA LEU A 112 -1.75 2.19 17.92
C LEU A 112 -1.67 3.68 17.59
N PHE A 113 -1.18 4.50 18.51
CA PHE A 113 -0.97 5.94 18.29
C PHE A 113 0.04 6.22 17.18
N PHE A 114 1.16 5.50 17.17
CA PHE A 114 2.14 5.59 16.09
C PHE A 114 1.50 5.21 14.75
N LEU A 115 0.75 4.10 14.72
CA LEU A 115 0.12 3.60 13.50
C LEU A 115 -0.90 4.59 12.94
N MET A 116 -1.76 5.18 13.78
CA MET A 116 -2.70 6.23 13.35
C MET A 116 -1.97 7.40 12.71
N LYS A 117 -0.94 7.94 13.37
CA LYS A 117 -0.11 9.02 12.82
C LYS A 117 0.54 8.64 11.48
N LYS A 118 1.03 7.40 11.36
CA LYS A 118 1.66 6.88 10.13
C LYS A 118 0.68 6.80 8.96
N ILE A 119 -0.56 6.42 9.23
CA ILE A 119 -1.61 6.33 8.20
C ILE A 119 -2.06 7.73 7.76
N GLU A 120 -2.21 8.66 8.72
CA GLU A 120 -2.64 10.03 8.48
C GLU A 120 -1.60 10.89 7.73
N ASP A 121 -0.30 10.68 7.98
CA ASP A 121 0.76 11.55 7.45
C ASP A 121 0.99 11.44 5.93
N ARG A 122 0.25 10.56 5.25
CA ARG A 122 0.34 10.24 3.80
C ARG A 122 1.73 9.81 3.33
N LYS A 123 2.73 9.61 4.20
CA LYS A 123 4.07 9.19 3.77
C LYS A 123 4.03 7.76 3.25
N LEU A 124 3.30 6.88 3.94
CA LEU A 124 3.12 5.49 3.51
C LEU A 124 2.46 5.44 2.12
N GLU A 125 1.46 6.29 1.89
CA GLU A 125 0.82 6.42 0.58
C GLU A 125 1.78 6.93 -0.51
N LYS A 126 2.60 7.94 -0.20
CA LYS A 126 3.61 8.43 -1.15
C LYS A 126 4.63 7.34 -1.51
N ILE A 127 5.02 6.51 -0.54
CA ILE A 127 5.91 5.37 -0.74
C ILE A 127 5.24 4.33 -1.65
N ALA A 128 4.01 3.93 -1.34
CA ALA A 128 3.23 2.98 -2.14
C ALA A 128 3.09 3.46 -3.60
N ARG A 129 2.72 4.73 -3.81
CA ARG A 129 2.59 5.32 -5.16
C ARG A 129 3.92 5.36 -5.92
N LYS A 130 5.05 5.57 -5.23
CA LYS A 130 6.38 5.49 -5.85
C LYS A 130 6.72 4.06 -6.24
N ARG A 131 6.43 3.11 -5.35
CA ARG A 131 6.67 1.68 -5.59
C ARG A 131 5.85 1.15 -6.76
N PHE A 132 4.57 1.54 -6.83
CA PHE A 132 3.70 1.24 -7.96
C PHE A 132 4.29 1.61 -9.32
N LYS A 133 4.98 2.76 -9.41
CA LYS A 133 5.63 3.20 -10.67
C LYS A 133 6.78 2.29 -11.11
N ILE A 134 7.38 1.56 -10.18
CA ILE A 134 8.41 0.55 -10.44
C ILE A 134 7.72 -0.74 -10.85
N THR A 135 6.77 -1.23 -10.04
CA THR A 135 6.04 -2.48 -10.28
C THR A 135 5.29 -2.49 -11.62
N LYS A 136 4.67 -1.37 -12.02
CA LYS A 136 3.99 -1.28 -13.33
C LYS A 136 4.90 -1.44 -14.55
N LYS A 137 6.22 -1.34 -14.38
CA LYS A 137 7.19 -1.54 -15.48
C LYS A 137 7.61 -2.99 -15.60
N ASP A 138 7.24 -3.83 -14.65
CA ASP A 138 7.51 -5.26 -14.66
C ASP A 138 6.63 -5.94 -15.73
N PRO A 139 7.20 -6.80 -16.60
CA PRO A 139 6.47 -7.51 -17.64
C PRO A 139 5.26 -8.30 -17.11
N HIS A 140 5.35 -8.88 -15.91
CA HIS A 140 4.25 -9.63 -15.29
C HIS A 140 3.04 -8.73 -14.95
N TYR A 141 3.27 -7.45 -14.68
CA TYR A 141 2.19 -6.50 -14.35
C TYR A 141 1.60 -5.82 -15.57
N ASN A 142 2.38 -5.67 -16.64
CA ASN A 142 1.88 -5.10 -17.89
C ASN A 142 0.77 -5.97 -18.49
N SER A 143 0.80 -7.29 -18.33
CA SER A 143 -0.25 -8.19 -18.82
C SER A 143 -1.59 -8.03 -18.07
N LEU A 144 -1.58 -7.62 -16.79
CA LEU A 144 -2.79 -7.35 -16.00
C LEU A 144 -3.45 -6.00 -16.37
N LEU A 145 -2.67 -5.08 -16.95
CA LEU A 145 -3.10 -3.73 -17.33
C LEU A 145 -3.62 -3.65 -18.78
N LEU A 146 -3.23 -4.57 -19.65
CA LEU A 146 -3.78 -4.75 -21.01
C LEU A 146 -5.19 -5.33 -20.97
#